data_AF-A0A8T7LHG1-F1
#
_entry.id   AF-A0A8T7LHG1-F1
#
_cell.length_a   1.000
_cell.length_b   1.000
_cell.length_c   1.000
_cell.angle_alpha   90.00
_cell.angle_beta   90.00
_cell.angle_gamma   90.00
#
_symmetry.space_group_name_H-M   'P 1'
#
loop_
_entity.id
_entity.type
_entity.pdbx_description
1 polymer ?
#
loop_
_entity_poly.entity_id
_entity_poly.type
_entity_poly.pdbx_seq_one_letter_code
_entity_poly.pdbx_strand_id
1 'polypeptide(L)' 'MPRSFTIERENLPESVQGWLRAAGLGDEELIELIFTENEVLLRRPMSPQLREWARGVSDRYDKMFRELAGL' A
#
# COMPACT_ATOMS: atom_id res chain seq x y z
N MET A 1 -1.86 6.27 -11.77
CA MET A 1 -1.25 6.33 -10.42
C MET A 1 -2.23 5.70 -9.44
N PRO A 2 -1.81 4.69 -8.65
CA PRO A 2 -2.68 4.11 -7.64
C PRO A 2 -3.07 5.18 -6.62
N ARG A 3 -4.37 5.26 -6.30
CA ARG A 3 -4.87 6.17 -5.28
C ARG A 3 -4.70 5.49 -3.93
N SER A 4 -3.98 6.15 -3.02
CA SER A 4 -3.83 5.69 -1.63
C SER A 4 -4.71 6.53 -0.71
N PHE A 5 -5.42 5.90 0.21
CA PHE A 5 -6.22 6.56 1.24
C PHE A 5 -5.88 5.97 2.61
N THR A 6 -5.71 6.81 3.61
CA THR A 6 -5.48 6.37 4.99
C THR A 6 -6.76 6.55 5.78
N ILE A 7 -7.18 5.49 6.47
CA ILE A 7 -8.42 5.45 7.24
C ILE A 7 -8.16 4.83 8.61
N GLU A 8 -8.93 5.23 9.61
CA GLU A 8 -8.98 4.51 10.88
C GLU A 8 -9.55 3.11 10.66
N ARG A 9 -8.90 2.10 11.25
CA ARG A 9 -9.30 0.69 11.14
C ARG A 9 -10.76 0.47 11.53
N GLU A 10 -11.23 1.19 12.55
CA GLU A 10 -12.58 1.07 13.11
C GLU A 10 -13.66 1.51 12.13
N ASN A 11 -13.32 2.39 11.18
CA ASN A 11 -14.23 2.85 10.13
C ASN A 11 -14.36 1.85 8.96
N LEU A 12 -13.61 0.75 8.97
CA LEU A 12 -13.73 -0.32 7.96
C LEU A 12 -14.83 -1.32 8.34
N PRO A 13 -15.47 -1.98 7.37
CA PRO A 13 -16.45 -3.03 7.64
C PRO A 13 -15.88 -4.16 8.52
N GLU A 14 -16.71 -4.78 9.35
CA GLU A 14 -16.28 -5.82 10.29
C GLU A 14 -15.59 -7.01 9.60
N SER A 15 -16.03 -7.38 8.40
CA SER A 15 -15.38 -8.41 7.57
C SER A 15 -13.93 -8.05 7.22
N VAL A 16 -13.69 -6.80 6.86
CA VAL A 16 -12.35 -6.27 6.56
C VAL A 16 -11.51 -6.20 7.83
N GLN A 17 -12.09 -5.79 8.96
CA GLN A 17 -11.40 -5.82 10.26
C GLN A 17 -10.99 -7.26 10.65
N GLY A 18 -11.82 -8.25 10.32
CA GLY A 18 -11.49 -9.67 10.47
C GLY A 18 -10.25 -10.07 9.66
N TRP A 19 -10.17 -9.64 8.40
CA TRP A 19 -9.00 -9.88 7.54
C TRP A 19 -7.74 -9.18 8.06
N LEU A 20 -7.87 -7.95 8.55
CA LEU A 20 -6.75 -7.21 9.13
C LEU A 20 -6.17 -7.94 10.35
N ARG A 21 -7.02 -8.48 11.24
CA ARG A 21 -6.56 -9.33 12.35
C ARG A 21 -5.80 -10.56 11.85
N ALA A 22 -6.34 -11.28 10.86
CA ALA A 22 -5.69 -12.46 10.29
C ALA A 22 -4.35 -12.12 9.60
N ALA A 23 -4.22 -10.91 9.06
CA ALA A 23 -3.01 -10.40 8.41
C ALA A 23 -2.00 -9.75 9.37
N GLY A 24 -2.25 -9.74 10.68
CA GLY A 24 -1.35 -9.11 11.66
C GLY A 24 -1.40 -7.58 11.67
N LEU A 25 -2.51 -7.00 11.21
CA LEU A 25 -2.79 -5.55 11.17
C LEU A 25 -3.95 -5.17 12.13
N GLY A 26 -4.32 -6.07 13.05
CA GLY A 26 -5.48 -5.89 13.93
C GLY A 26 -5.33 -4.76 14.96
N ASP A 27 -4.10 -4.49 15.38
CA ASP A 27 -3.78 -3.50 16.41
C ASP A 27 -3.41 -2.13 15.83
N GLU A 28 -3.39 -2.00 14.49
CA GLU A 28 -3.09 -0.75 13.83
C GLU A 28 -4.31 0.18 13.90
N GLU A 29 -4.11 1.39 14.42
CA GLU A 29 -5.15 2.42 14.47
C GLU A 29 -5.48 2.92 13.06
N LEU A 30 -4.45 3.08 12.22
CA LEU A 30 -4.55 3.58 10.87
C LEU A 30 -4.15 2.50 9.87
N ILE A 31 -4.93 2.37 8.81
CA ILE A 31 -4.67 1.46 7.69
C ILE A 31 -4.60 2.27 6.41
N GLU A 32 -3.63 1.96 5.56
CA GLU A 32 -3.54 2.51 4.22
C GLU A 32 -4.16 1.55 3.22
N LEU A 33 -5.18 2.02 2.52
CA LEU A 33 -5.83 1.37 1.39
C LEU A 33 -5.15 1.83 0.11
N ILE A 34 -4.65 0.89 -0.69
CA ILE A 34 -4.10 1.19 -2.02
C ILE A 34 -5.00 0.56 -3.07
N PHE A 35 -5.60 1.39 -3.91
CA PHE A 35 -6.41 0.94 -5.02
C PHE A 35 -5.54 0.79 -6.26
N THR A 36 -5.48 -0.44 -6.77
CA THR A 36 -4.94 -0.74 -8.10
C THR A 36 -6.10 -0.95 -9.08
N GLU A 37 -5.82 -1.29 -10.35
CA GLU A 37 -6.87 -1.55 -11.33
C GLU A 37 -7.73 -2.78 -10.99
N ASN A 38 -7.15 -3.80 -10.33
CA ASN A 38 -7.80 -5.10 -10.13
C ASN A 38 -7.96 -5.50 -8.65
N GLU A 39 -7.25 -4.82 -7.74
CA GLU A 39 -7.20 -5.22 -6.34
C GLU A 39 -7.06 -4.02 -5.38
N VAL A 40 -7.43 -4.27 -4.13
CA VAL A 40 -7.24 -3.34 -3.01
C VAL A 40 -6.21 -3.95 -2.05
N LEU A 41 -5.11 -3.24 -1.84
CA LEU A 41 -4.07 -3.64 -0.90
C LEU A 41 -4.30 -2.95 0.44
N LEU A 42 -4.18 -3.73 1.52
CA LEU A 42 -4.25 -3.28 2.91
C LEU A 42 -2.84 -3.31 3.50
N ARG A 43 -2.33 -2.17 3.97
CA ARG A 43 -1.01 -2.12 4.61
C ARG A 43 -0.96 -1.16 5.79
N ARG A 44 0.09 -1.31 6.60
CA ARG A 44 0.52 -0.29 7.56
C ARG A 44 0.80 1.04 6.83
N PRO A 45 0.41 2.19 7.40
CA PRO A 45 0.76 3.48 6.84
C PRO A 45 2.27 3.61 6.73
N MET A 46 2.80 3.80 5.52
CA MET A 46 4.22 4.11 5.39
C MET A 46 4.47 5.54 5.84
N SER A 47 5.56 5.76 6.58
CA SER A 47 5.99 7.13 6.90
C SER A 47 6.16 7.93 5.60
N PRO A 48 5.83 9.23 5.60
CA PRO A 48 5.95 10.06 4.40
C PRO A 48 7.36 9.98 3.80
N GLN A 49 8.40 9.93 4.64
CA GLN A 49 9.78 9.79 4.19
C GLN A 49 10.06 8.42 3.53
N LEU A 50 9.51 7.33 4.07
CA LEU A 50 9.62 6.01 3.45
C LEU A 50 8.91 5.96 2.10
N ARG A 51 7.80 6.69 1.97
CA ARG A 51 7.00 6.75 0.75
C ARG A 51 7.74 7.49 -0.37
N GLU A 52 8.40 8.60 -0.05
CA GLU A 52 9.27 9.31 -0.99
C GLU A 52 10.50 8.47 -1.37
N TRP A 53 11.15 7.84 -0.39
CA TRP A 53 12.26 6.93 -0.65
C TRP A 53 11.84 5.77 -1.57
N ALA A 54 10.69 5.13 -1.29
CA ALA A 54 10.17 4.02 -2.07
C ALA A 54 9.81 4.43 -3.50
N ARG A 55 9.28 5.65 -3.73
CA ARG A 55 9.10 6.19 -5.09
C ARG A 55 10.44 6.25 -5.84
N GLY A 56 11.47 6.83 -5.21
CA GLY A 56 12.79 6.94 -5.83
C GLY A 56 13.42 5.58 -6.16
N VAL A 57 13.19 4.57 -5.32
CA VAL A 57 13.65 3.20 -5.58
C VAL A 57 12.83 2.54 -6.69
N SER A 58 11.50 2.67 -6.66
CA SER A 58 10.60 2.07 -7.64
C SER A 58 10.83 2.64 -9.03
N ASP A 59 11.01 3.96 -9.16
CA ASP A 59 11.30 4.62 -10.44
C ASP A 59 12.64 4.13 -11.04
N ARG A 60 13.64 3.91 -10.18
CA ARG A 60 14.95 3.41 -10.61
C ARG A 60 14.88 1.94 -11.04
N TYR A 61 14.12 1.12 -10.34
CA TYR A 61 13.88 -0.27 -10.73
C TYR A 61 13.05 -0.38 -12.02
N ASP A 62 11.98 0.40 -12.15
CA ASP A 62 11.11 0.38 -13.33
C ASP A 62 11.88 0.83 -14.58
N LYS A 63 12.74 1.85 -14.45
CA LYS A 63 13.64 2.29 -15.52
C LYS A 63 14.63 1.19 -15.93
N MET A 64 15.26 0.55 -14.95
CA MET A 64 16.24 -0.50 -15.20
C MET A 64 15.59 -1.76 -15.78
N PHE A 65 14.36 -2.06 -15.37
CA PHE A 65 13.56 -3.15 -15.91
C PHE A 65 13.13 -2.89 -17.35
N ARG A 66 12.73 -1.66 -17.70
CA ARG A 66 12.44 -1.27 -19.09
C ARG A 66 13.68 -1.38 -19.98
N GLU A 67 14.83 -0.90 -19.51
CA GLU A 67 16.11 -1.05 -20.22
C GLU A 67 16.47 -2.52 -20.45
N LEU A 68 16.27 -3.39 -19.46
CA LEU A 68 16.51 -4.83 -19.59
C LEU A 68 15.48 -5.54 -20.49
N ALA A 69 14.23 -5.08 -20.48
CA ALA A 69 13.15 -5.61 -21.31
C ALA A 69 13.19 -5.07 -22.76
N GLY A 70 14.07 -4.12 -23.08
CA GLY A 70 14.18 -3.50 -24.40
C GLY A 70 13.03 -2.56 -24.75
N LEU A 71 12.37 -1.97 -23.73
CA LEU A 71 11.27 -1.01 -23.85
C LEU A 71 11.72 0.44 -23.65
#